data_AF-A0A3Q9IQH4-F1
#
_entry.id   AF-A0A3Q9IQH4-F1
#
_cell.length_a   1.000
_cell.length_b   1.000
_cell.length_c   1.000
_cell.angle_alpha   90.00
_cell.angle_beta   90.00
_cell.angle_gamma   90.00
#
_symmetry.space_group_name_H-M   'P 1'
#
loop_
_entity.id
_entity.type
_entity.pdbx_description
1 polymer ?
#
loop_
_entity_poly.entity_id
_entity_poly.type
_entity_poly.pdbx_seq_one_letter_code
_entity_poly.pdbx_strand_id
1 'polypeptide(L)'
;MFNISYYRLRAYTYPFQENGEDSGHNFTRKDIHFKDIIDLYCFDRRLRSLIFNAIEKIEVAARTKIVQVYAESTGGSHWYDDESLYRFGYDDLIKHIETDVNRSNEDFIKHYKSKYDNPPMPPSWMALEVVSFATLSRLFQSLKLDS
;
A
#
# COMPACT_ATOMS: atom_id res chain seq x y z
N MET A 1 -27.31 -4.22 9.36
CA MET A 1 -26.18 -4.36 10.31
C MET A 1 -25.65 -5.80 10.32
N PHE A 2 -25.59 -6.49 9.17
CA PHE A 2 -25.34 -7.94 9.07
C PHE A 2 -24.00 -8.32 8.41
N ASN A 3 -23.08 -7.35 8.22
CA ASN A 3 -21.87 -7.57 7.41
C ASN A 3 -20.57 -7.52 8.23
N ILE A 4 -20.62 -7.64 9.57
CA ILE A 4 -19.44 -7.66 10.43
C ILE A 4 -19.24 -9.09 10.94
N SER A 5 -18.10 -9.69 10.60
CA SER A 5 -17.73 -11.02 11.13
C SER A 5 -17.61 -11.01 12.65
N TYR A 6 -18.10 -12.06 13.30
CA TYR A 6 -18.00 -12.25 14.75
C TYR A 6 -16.56 -12.08 15.27
N TYR A 7 -15.56 -12.65 14.58
CA TYR A 7 -14.16 -12.52 14.98
C TYR A 7 -13.65 -11.08 14.93
N ARG A 8 -14.11 -10.31 13.95
CA ARG A 8 -13.78 -8.88 13.86
C ARG A 8 -14.38 -8.13 15.04
N LEU A 9 -15.63 -8.41 15.39
CA LEU A 9 -16.31 -7.75 16.50
C LEU A 9 -15.75 -8.17 17.88
N ARG A 10 -15.40 -9.45 18.04
CA ARG A 10 -14.76 -9.99 19.24
C ARG A 10 -13.45 -9.28 19.58
N ALA A 11 -12.66 -8.86 18.58
CA ALA A 11 -11.46 -8.07 18.85
C ALA A 11 -11.77 -6.75 19.60
N TYR A 12 -12.94 -6.15 19.35
CA TYR A 12 -13.36 -4.91 20.00
C TYR A 12 -14.01 -5.14 21.38
N THR A 13 -14.22 -6.39 21.81
CA THR A 13 -14.63 -6.68 23.20
C THR A 13 -13.43 -6.69 24.14
N TYR A 14 -12.21 -6.91 23.62
CA TYR A 14 -10.98 -7.05 24.41
C TYR A 14 -10.70 -5.87 25.37
N PRO A 15 -10.88 -4.59 24.99
CA PRO A 15 -10.67 -3.46 25.90
C PRO A 15 -11.66 -3.41 27.06
N PHE A 16 -12.78 -4.13 26.96
CA PHE A 16 -13.85 -4.17 27.94
C PHE A 16 -13.79 -5.40 28.84
N GLN A 17 -12.89 -6.35 28.56
CA GLN A 17 -12.79 -7.64 29.24
C GLN A 17 -11.66 -7.66 30.28
N GLU A 18 -11.84 -8.48 31.31
CA GLU A 18 -10.73 -8.95 32.13
C GLU A 18 -9.89 -9.91 31.29
N ASN A 19 -8.60 -9.60 31.11
CA ASN A 19 -7.70 -10.29 30.18
C ASN A 19 -6.58 -11.08 30.89
N GLY A 20 -6.79 -11.42 32.17
CA GLY A 20 -5.87 -12.28 32.93
C GLY A 20 -6.00 -13.76 32.53
N GLU A 21 -5.01 -14.56 32.91
CA GLU A 21 -4.94 -16.00 32.54
C GLU A 21 -6.12 -16.83 33.09
N ASP A 22 -6.81 -16.35 34.13
CA ASP A 22 -7.93 -17.03 34.80
C ASP A 22 -9.27 -16.28 34.71
N SER A 23 -9.33 -15.16 33.98
CA SER A 23 -10.57 -14.41 33.82
C SER A 23 -11.43 -15.02 32.72
N GLY A 24 -12.57 -15.61 33.09
CA GLY A 24 -13.54 -16.28 32.20
C GLY A 24 -14.27 -15.36 31.20
N HIS A 25 -13.54 -14.47 30.52
CA HIS A 25 -14.04 -13.46 29.58
C HIS A 25 -15.10 -12.51 30.17
N ASN A 26 -15.02 -12.27 31.48
CA ASN A 26 -15.91 -11.33 32.15
C ASN A 26 -15.65 -9.90 31.68
N PHE A 27 -16.72 -9.13 31.54
CA PHE A 27 -16.61 -7.70 31.32
C PHE A 27 -16.20 -6.99 32.60
N THR A 28 -15.23 -6.07 32.50
CA THR A 28 -14.68 -5.28 33.61
C THR A 28 -15.73 -4.44 34.34
N ARG A 29 -16.81 -4.08 33.65
CA ARG A 29 -17.95 -3.33 34.21
C ARG A 29 -19.26 -3.94 33.75
N LYS A 30 -20.31 -3.76 34.57
CA LYS A 30 -21.65 -4.32 34.32
C LYS A 30 -22.53 -3.44 33.42
N ASP A 31 -22.11 -2.20 33.15
CA ASP A 31 -22.80 -1.21 32.32
C ASP A 31 -22.31 -1.18 30.87
N ILE A 32 -21.55 -2.19 30.45
CA ILE A 32 -21.05 -2.30 29.08
C ILE A 32 -22.15 -2.91 28.22
N HIS A 33 -22.58 -2.14 27.23
CA HIS A 33 -23.60 -2.55 26.29
C HIS A 33 -22.96 -2.94 24.96
N PHE A 34 -23.66 -3.76 24.19
CA PHE A 34 -23.26 -4.09 22.82
C PHE A 34 -23.01 -2.84 21.95
N LYS A 35 -23.76 -1.77 22.21
CA LYS A 35 -23.59 -0.48 21.54
C LYS A 35 -22.19 0.11 21.73
N ASP A 36 -21.59 -0.01 22.91
CA ASP A 36 -20.26 0.56 23.19
C ASP A 36 -19.18 -0.12 22.32
N ILE A 37 -19.29 -1.44 22.14
CA ILE A 37 -18.40 -2.22 21.29
C ILE A 37 -18.57 -1.81 19.82
N ILE A 38 -19.81 -1.61 19.38
CA ILE A 38 -20.13 -1.16 18.02
C ILE A 38 -19.61 0.26 17.78
N ASP A 39 -19.76 1.16 18.74
CA ASP A 39 -19.32 2.55 18.64
C ASP A 39 -17.78 2.61 18.53
N LEU A 40 -17.06 1.77 19.28
CA LEU A 40 -15.61 1.62 19.15
C LEU A 40 -15.19 1.11 17.76
N TYR A 41 -15.86 0.06 17.26
CA TYR A 41 -15.62 -0.44 15.90
C TYR A 41 -15.88 0.64 14.83
N CYS A 42 -16.99 1.37 14.95
CA CYS A 42 -17.35 2.45 14.03
C CYS A 42 -16.33 3.58 14.09
N PHE A 43 -15.87 3.95 15.29
CA PHE A 43 -14.82 4.95 15.48
C PHE A 43 -13.53 4.54 14.75
N ASP A 44 -13.02 3.34 15.01
CA ASP A 44 -11.79 2.82 14.39
C ASP A 44 -11.91 2.75 12.85
N ARG A 45 -13.08 2.33 12.34
CA ARG A 45 -13.34 2.32 10.89
C ARG A 45 -13.25 3.72 10.27
N ARG A 46 -13.82 4.74 10.92
CA ARG A 46 -13.72 6.13 10.45
C ARG A 46 -12.30 6.65 10.53
N LEU A 47 -11.60 6.37 11.63
CA LEU A 47 -10.20 6.77 11.80
C LEU A 47 -9.32 6.17 10.70
N ARG A 48 -9.47 4.86 10.43
CA ARG A 48 -8.75 4.18 9.35
C ARG A 48 -9.04 4.81 7.98
N SER A 49 -10.28 5.23 7.72
CA SER A 49 -10.63 5.93 6.48
C SER A 49 -9.90 7.28 6.36
N LEU A 50 -9.82 8.06 7.45
CA LEU A 50 -9.11 9.33 7.45
C LEU A 50 -7.60 9.14 7.23
N ILE A 51 -7.01 8.12 7.86
CA ILE A 51 -5.60 7.77 7.68
C ILE A 51 -5.33 7.36 6.23
N PHE A 52 -6.15 6.51 5.63
CA PHE A 52 -5.97 6.11 4.24
C PHE A 52 -6.08 7.28 3.26
N ASN A 53 -7.04 8.19 3.47
CA ASN A 53 -7.15 9.41 2.66
C ASN A 53 -5.90 10.31 2.78
N ALA A 54 -5.23 10.31 3.93
CA ALA A 54 -3.97 11.05 4.10
C ALA A 54 -2.80 10.33 3.41
N ILE A 55 -2.71 9.00 3.55
CA ILE A 55 -1.68 8.17 2.91
C ILE A 55 -1.76 8.27 1.40
N GLU A 56 -2.97 8.26 0.82
CA GLU A 56 -3.19 8.40 -0.62
C GLU A 56 -2.49 9.65 -1.19
N LYS A 57 -2.61 10.80 -0.50
CA LYS A 57 -1.95 12.05 -0.92
C LYS A 57 -0.43 11.94 -0.84
N ILE A 58 0.09 11.29 0.20
CA ILE A 58 1.53 11.08 0.39
C ILE A 58 2.07 10.16 -0.70
N GLU A 59 1.34 9.08 -1.00
CA GLU A 59 1.70 8.12 -2.05
C GLU A 59 1.79 8.79 -3.41
N VAL A 60 0.76 9.54 -3.82
CA VAL A 60 0.76 10.26 -5.09
C VAL A 60 1.95 11.22 -5.17
N ALA A 61 2.17 12.03 -4.12
CA ALA A 61 3.28 12.99 -4.10
C ALA A 61 4.65 12.32 -4.16
N ALA A 62 4.87 11.25 -3.37
CA ALA A 62 6.12 10.52 -3.36
C ALA A 62 6.39 9.86 -4.72
N ARG A 63 5.38 9.22 -5.30
CA ARG A 63 5.44 8.59 -6.62
C ARG A 63 5.82 9.60 -7.70
N THR A 64 5.11 10.73 -7.77
CA THR A 64 5.42 11.79 -8.71
C THR A 64 6.85 12.28 -8.54
N LYS A 65 7.32 12.48 -7.31
CA LYS A 65 8.68 12.98 -7.06
C LYS A 65 9.77 11.99 -7.43
N ILE A 66 9.60 10.71 -7.13
CA ILE A 66 10.55 9.66 -7.52
C ILE A 66 10.65 9.58 -9.05
N VAL A 67 9.51 9.49 -9.74
CA VAL A 67 9.47 9.43 -11.22
C VAL A 67 10.16 10.66 -11.82
N GLN A 68 9.81 11.85 -11.34
CA GLN A 68 10.33 13.10 -11.87
C GLN A 68 11.85 13.19 -11.70
N VAL A 69 12.36 13.01 -10.48
CA VAL A 69 13.79 13.19 -10.17
C VAL A 69 14.65 12.22 -10.97
N TYR A 70 14.28 10.94 -11.03
CA TYR A 70 15.10 9.95 -11.74
C TYR A 70 14.95 10.03 -13.27
N ALA A 71 13.78 10.38 -13.79
CA ALA A 71 13.63 10.62 -15.23
C ALA A 71 14.46 11.83 -15.69
N GLU A 72 14.50 12.89 -14.88
CA GLU A 72 15.30 14.09 -15.17
C GLU A 72 16.81 13.82 -15.02
N SER A 73 17.25 13.13 -13.96
CA SER A 73 18.67 12.89 -13.71
C SER A 73 19.31 11.90 -14.67
N THR A 74 18.57 10.87 -15.10
CA THR A 74 19.07 9.83 -16.00
C THR A 74 18.82 10.15 -17.48
N GLY A 75 17.84 11.01 -17.77
CA GLY A 75 17.32 11.24 -19.12
C GLY A 75 16.60 10.03 -19.74
N GLY A 76 16.39 8.95 -18.97
CA GLY A 76 15.80 7.70 -19.43
C GLY A 76 14.34 7.56 -19.02
N SER A 77 13.46 7.20 -19.95
CA SER A 77 12.05 6.91 -19.62
C SER A 77 11.89 5.63 -18.80
N HIS A 78 12.82 4.69 -18.92
CA HIS A 78 12.80 3.37 -18.30
C HIS A 78 13.87 3.19 -17.22
N TRP A 79 14.28 4.29 -16.57
CA TRP A 79 15.35 4.31 -15.57
C TRP A 79 15.19 3.27 -14.45
N TYR A 80 13.96 2.87 -14.12
CA TYR A 80 13.72 1.88 -13.06
C TYR A 80 14.22 0.47 -13.44
N ASP A 81 14.55 0.24 -14.71
CA ASP A 81 15.16 -1.00 -15.24
C ASP A 81 16.69 -0.88 -15.39
N ASP A 82 17.30 0.18 -14.86
CA ASP A 82 18.76 0.35 -14.82
C ASP A 82 19.32 -0.12 -13.47
N GLU A 83 19.87 -1.34 -13.45
CA GLU A 83 20.49 -1.94 -12.27
C GLU A 83 21.56 -1.05 -11.63
N SER A 84 22.25 -0.21 -12.43
CA SER A 84 23.31 0.65 -11.93
C SER A 84 22.82 1.72 -10.94
N LEU A 85 21.51 2.02 -10.94
CA LEU A 85 20.89 2.97 -10.01
C LEU A 85 20.59 2.35 -8.63
N TYR A 86 20.76 1.04 -8.47
CA TYR A 86 20.37 0.32 -7.27
C TYR A 86 21.57 0.01 -6.36
N ARG A 87 21.34 0.11 -5.04
CA ARG A 87 22.28 -0.32 -4.00
C ARG A 87 22.12 -1.80 -3.65
N PHE A 88 20.89 -2.30 -3.70
CA PHE A 88 20.54 -3.68 -3.35
C PHE A 88 19.14 -4.04 -3.87
N GLY A 89 18.87 -5.35 -4.03
CA GLY A 89 17.52 -5.87 -4.21
C GLY A 89 16.90 -5.64 -5.58
N TYR A 90 17.70 -5.33 -6.61
CA TYR A 90 17.24 -5.08 -7.98
C TYR A 90 16.39 -6.23 -8.54
N ASP A 91 16.93 -7.45 -8.57
CA ASP A 91 16.29 -8.62 -9.19
C ASP A 91 14.90 -8.95 -8.62
N ASP A 92 14.73 -8.79 -7.30
CA ASP A 92 13.45 -9.05 -6.64
C ASP A 92 12.47 -7.90 -6.88
N LEU A 93 12.96 -6.66 -6.84
CA LEU A 93 12.14 -5.48 -7.03
C LEU A 93 11.60 -5.38 -8.46
N ILE A 94 12.44 -5.63 -9.48
CA ILE A 94 12.00 -5.55 -10.87
C ILE A 94 10.89 -6.58 -11.16
N LYS A 95 11.01 -7.80 -10.61
CA LYS A 95 9.95 -8.83 -10.69
C LYS A 95 8.64 -8.38 -10.03
N HIS A 96 8.73 -7.67 -8.91
CA HIS A 96 7.54 -7.10 -8.26
C HIS A 96 6.90 -5.99 -9.10
N ILE A 97 7.71 -5.11 -9.68
CA ILE A 97 7.23 -4.06 -10.60
C ILE A 97 6.55 -4.69 -11.82
N GLU A 98 7.19 -5.66 -12.46
CA GLU A 98 6.62 -6.42 -13.57
C GLU A 98 5.31 -7.09 -13.19
N THR A 99 5.25 -7.74 -12.03
CA THR A 99 4.04 -8.39 -11.52
C THR A 99 2.91 -7.38 -11.33
N ASP A 100 3.21 -6.22 -10.73
CA ASP A 100 2.24 -5.14 -10.50
C ASP A 100 1.72 -4.57 -11.83
N VAL A 101 2.60 -4.34 -12.81
CA VAL A 101 2.24 -3.89 -14.16
C VAL A 101 1.46 -4.97 -14.93
N ASN A 102 1.78 -6.25 -14.71
CA ASN A 102 1.12 -7.36 -15.41
C ASN A 102 -0.27 -7.68 -14.91
N ARG A 103 -0.52 -7.53 -13.61
CA ARG A 103 -1.86 -7.70 -13.04
C ARG A 103 -2.75 -6.45 -13.14
N SER A 104 -2.18 -5.31 -13.52
CA SER A 104 -2.92 -4.05 -13.59
C SER A 104 -4.03 -4.12 -14.64
N ASN A 105 -5.22 -3.64 -14.26
CA ASN A 105 -6.39 -3.54 -15.13
C ASN A 105 -6.61 -2.13 -15.69
N GLU A 106 -5.69 -1.21 -15.43
CA GLU A 106 -5.78 0.18 -15.90
C GLU A 106 -5.73 0.27 -17.44
N ASP A 107 -6.58 1.12 -18.01
CA ASP A 107 -6.76 1.22 -19.47
C ASP A 107 -5.49 1.68 -20.18
N PHE A 108 -4.70 2.58 -19.56
CA PHE A 108 -3.44 3.04 -20.15
C PHE A 108 -2.38 1.94 -20.22
N ILE A 109 -2.35 1.01 -19.27
CA ILE A 109 -1.45 -0.16 -19.30
C ILE A 109 -1.88 -1.13 -20.40
N LYS A 110 -3.17 -1.43 -20.49
CA LYS A 110 -3.72 -2.28 -21.57
C LYS A 110 -3.44 -1.68 -22.94
N HIS A 111 -3.68 -0.37 -23.10
CA HIS A 111 -3.40 0.35 -24.32
C HIS A 111 -1.92 0.27 -24.70
N TYR A 112 -1.01 0.49 -23.74
CA TYR A 112 0.42 0.37 -23.97
C TYR A 112 0.79 -1.02 -24.51
N LYS A 113 0.37 -2.08 -23.81
CA LYS A 113 0.67 -3.47 -24.20
C LYS A 113 0.06 -3.88 -25.54
N SER A 114 -1.05 -3.28 -25.95
CA SER A 114 -1.64 -3.54 -27.27
C SER A 114 -0.93 -2.82 -28.42
N LYS A 115 -0.21 -1.73 -28.11
CA LYS A 115 0.33 -0.81 -29.12
C LYS A 115 1.84 -0.96 -29.29
N TYR A 116 2.55 -1.35 -28.22
CA TYR A 116 3.99 -1.41 -28.18
C TYR A 116 4.45 -2.84 -27.85
N ASP A 117 5.28 -3.41 -28.73
CA ASP A 117 5.97 -4.69 -28.49
C ASP A 117 7.40 -4.48 -27.95
N ASN A 118 7.95 -3.28 -28.10
CA ASN A 118 9.28 -2.91 -27.62
C ASN A 118 9.33 -1.43 -27.19
N PRO A 119 9.83 -1.11 -25.98
CA PRO A 119 10.15 -2.04 -24.90
C PRO A 119 8.88 -2.74 -24.35
N PRO A 120 9.01 -3.96 -23.80
CA PRO A 120 7.86 -4.74 -23.30
C PRO A 120 7.21 -4.10 -22.06
N MET A 121 8.01 -3.36 -21.29
CA MET A 121 7.54 -2.65 -20.10
C MET A 121 7.28 -1.16 -20.42
N PRO A 122 6.23 -0.57 -19.83
CA PRO A 122 5.90 0.84 -20.05
C PRO A 122 6.92 1.77 -19.39
N PRO A 123 7.03 3.03 -19.85
CA PRO A 123 7.91 4.01 -19.23
C PRO A 123 7.55 4.26 -17.76
N SER A 124 8.49 4.78 -16.98
CA SER A 124 8.41 4.96 -15.53
C SER A 124 7.14 5.66 -15.04
N TRP A 125 6.67 6.72 -15.72
CA TRP A 125 5.43 7.44 -15.35
C TRP A 125 4.14 6.63 -15.58
N MET A 126 4.20 5.54 -16.34
CA MET A 126 3.10 4.59 -16.51
C MET A 126 3.30 3.37 -15.61
N ALA A 127 4.49 2.76 -15.66
CA ALA A 127 4.81 1.55 -14.91
C ALA A 127 4.66 1.79 -13.41
N LEU A 128 5.26 2.87 -12.91
CA LEU A 128 5.21 3.21 -11.50
C LEU A 128 3.85 3.79 -11.10
N GLU A 129 2.90 4.06 -11.98
CA GLU A 129 1.55 4.47 -11.56
C GLU A 129 0.74 3.33 -10.94
N VAL A 130 1.06 2.09 -11.32
CA VAL A 130 0.28 0.90 -10.93
C VAL A 130 0.98 0.01 -9.89
N VAL A 131 2.20 0.39 -9.47
CA VAL A 131 2.92 -0.34 -8.42
C VAL A 131 2.38 0.01 -7.03
N SER A 132 2.31 -0.98 -6.15
CA SER A 132 1.82 -0.77 -4.79
C SER A 132 2.68 0.21 -3.99
N PHE A 133 2.11 0.83 -2.94
CA PHE A 133 2.89 1.67 -2.01
C PHE A 133 4.09 0.92 -1.41
N ALA A 134 3.94 -0.37 -1.11
CA ALA A 134 5.02 -1.20 -0.59
C ALA A 134 6.14 -1.35 -1.61
N THR A 135 5.81 -1.64 -2.88
CA THR A 135 6.77 -1.71 -3.98
C THR A 135 7.47 -0.37 -4.19
N LEU A 136 6.73 0.74 -4.20
CA LEU A 136 7.28 2.09 -4.34
C LEU A 136 8.24 2.47 -3.20
N SER A 137 7.86 2.15 -1.96
CA SER A 137 8.71 2.38 -0.78
C SER A 137 10.00 1.56 -0.83
N ARG A 138 9.92 0.30 -1.27
CA ARG A 138 11.10 -0.56 -1.50
C ARG A 138 11.98 -0.01 -2.61
N LEU A 139 11.39 0.42 -3.73
CA LEU A 139 12.09 1.07 -4.82
C LEU A 139 12.91 2.25 -4.31
N PHE A 140 12.28 3.18 -3.61
CA PHE A 140 12.96 4.35 -3.04
C PHE A 140 14.11 3.97 -2.09
N GLN A 141 13.93 2.96 -1.24
CA GLN A 141 14.97 2.49 -0.33
C GLN A 141 16.16 1.85 -1.08
N SER A 142 15.87 1.07 -2.13
CA SER A 142 16.87 0.35 -2.90
C SER A 142 17.71 1.25 -3.82
N LEU A 143 17.17 2.38 -4.30
CA LEU A 143 17.90 3.30 -5.17
C LEU A 143 19.07 3.98 -4.45
N LYS A 144 20.11 4.35 -5.19
CA LYS A 144 21.25 5.14 -4.71
C LYS A 144 20.79 6.56 -4.40
N LEU A 145 21.31 7.17 -3.34
CA LEU A 145 21.13 8.59 -3.12
C LEU A 145 21.99 9.32 -4.17
N ASP A 146 21.40 10.29 -4.88
CA ASP A 146 22.17 11.25 -5.67
C ASP A 146 23.25 11.84 -4.75
N SER A 147 24.51 11.70 -5.14
CA SER A 147 25.67 12.24 -4.42
C SER A 147 25.89 13.71 -4.77
#